data_AF-A0A2D0IMG3-F1
#
_entry.id   AF-A0A2D0IMG3-F1
#
_cell.length_a   1.000
_cell.length_b   1.000
_cell.length_c   1.000
_cell.angle_alpha   90.00
_cell.angle_beta   90.00
_cell.angle_gamma   90.00
#
_symmetry.space_group_name_H-M   'P 1'
#
loop_
_entity.id
_entity.type
_entity.pdbx_description
1 polymer ?
#
loop_
_entity_poly.entity_id
_entity_poly.type
_entity_poly.pdbx_seq_one_letter_code
_entity_poly.pdbx_strand_id
1 'polypeptide(L)' 'MRYNIIRFKLLAHMLLIQHVGVTLSDTVLCDDETVKDFIEQGVSPVEAFNKIGIPIDISKVPVSY' A
#
# COMPACT_ATOMS: atom_id res chain seq x y z
N MET A 1 -1.84 5.94 16.15
CA MET A 1 -2.46 6.00 14.81
C MET A 1 -1.55 6.58 13.74
N ARG A 2 -1.03 7.82 13.88
CA ARG A 2 -0.16 8.48 12.88
C ARG A 2 1.05 7.62 12.41
N TYR A 3 1.74 6.93 13.32
CA TYR A 3 2.84 6.03 12.96
C TYR A 3 2.41 4.86 12.05
N ASN A 4 1.23 4.29 12.30
CA ASN A 4 0.69 3.18 11.49
C ASN A 4 0.34 3.65 10.08
N ILE A 5 -0.24 4.85 9.96
CA ILE A 5 -0.54 5.48 8.66
C ILE A 5 0.74 5.71 7.86
N ILE A 6 1.78 6.30 8.48
CA ILE A 6 3.08 6.52 7.82
C ILE A 6 3.68 5.19 7.38
N ARG A 7 3.72 4.19 8.26
CA ARG A 7 4.27 2.86 7.94
C ARG A 7 3.51 2.19 6.79
N PHE A 8 2.19 2.28 6.79
CA PHE A 8 1.34 1.75 5.74
C PHE A 8 1.64 2.42 4.39
N LYS A 9 1.64 3.75 4.36
CA LYS A 9 1.92 4.52 3.14
C LYS A 9 3.31 4.26 2.59
N LEU A 10 4.30 4.10 3.46
CA LEU A 10 5.69 3.84 3.06
C LEU A 10 5.84 2.45 2.43
N LEU A 11 5.23 1.42 3.03
CA LEU A 11 5.15 0.08 2.44
C LEU A 11 4.38 0.08 1.13
N ALA A 12 3.23 0.76 1.08
CA ALA A 12 2.43 0.87 -0.11
C ALA A 12 3.21 1.55 -1.25
N HIS A 13 3.90 2.64 -0.96
CA HIS A 13 4.73 3.34 -1.93
C HIS A 13 5.85 2.45 -2.50
N MET A 14 6.55 1.70 -1.64
CA MET A 14 7.58 0.75 -2.08
C MET A 14 7.02 -0.32 -3.01
N LEU A 15 5.87 -0.91 -2.66
CA LEU A 15 5.21 -1.95 -3.45
C LEU A 15 4.70 -1.41 -4.79
N LEU A 16 4.12 -0.21 -4.82
CA LEU A 16 3.64 0.41 -6.06
C LEU A 16 4.79 0.67 -7.03
N ILE A 17 5.91 1.22 -6.55
CA ILE A 17 7.10 1.47 -7.38
C ILE A 17 7.67 0.16 -7.91
N GLN A 18 7.79 -0.87 -7.08
CA GLN A 18 8.41 -2.14 -7.47
C GLN A 18 7.57 -2.96 -8.45
N HIS A 19 6.24 -2.95 -8.32
CA HIS A 19 5.37 -3.86 -9.08
C HIS A 19 4.56 -3.20 -10.19
N VAL A 20 4.29 -1.90 -10.07
CA VAL A 20 3.30 -1.21 -10.92
C VAL A 20 3.92 0.01 -11.60
N GLY A 21 5.02 0.54 -11.08
CA GLY A 21 5.69 1.74 -11.60
C GLY A 21 4.89 3.02 -11.39
N VAL A 22 3.89 3.01 -10.50
CA VAL A 22 3.11 4.19 -10.11
C VAL A 22 3.52 4.67 -8.73
N THR A 23 3.20 5.92 -8.40
CA THR A 23 3.49 6.48 -7.09
C THR A 23 2.27 6.41 -6.19
N LEU A 24 2.50 6.48 -4.87
CA LEU A 24 1.41 6.58 -3.89
C LEU A 24 0.46 7.76 -4.22
N SER A 25 1.00 8.87 -4.72
CA SER A 25 0.25 10.07 -5.11
C SER A 25 -0.75 9.84 -6.23
N ASP A 26 -0.54 8.82 -7.05
CA ASP A 26 -1.43 8.43 -8.15
C ASP A 26 -2.59 7.54 -7.65
N THR A 27 -2.66 7.26 -6.35
CA THR A 27 -3.62 6.34 -5.75
C THR A 27 -4.39 6.98 -4.59
N VAL A 28 -5.54 6.41 -4.26
CA VAL A 28 -6.35 6.80 -3.08
C VAL A 28 -5.62 6.57 -1.74
N LEU A 29 -4.51 5.82 -1.75
CA LEU A 29 -3.68 5.59 -0.56
C LEU A 29 -2.79 6.79 -0.19
N CYS A 30 -2.80 7.85 -0.99
CA CYS A 30 -2.20 9.14 -0.63
C CYS A 30 -2.98 9.86 0.48
N ASP A 31 -4.27 9.55 0.66
CA ASP A 31 -5.12 10.15 1.68
C ASP A 31 -4.95 9.47 3.05
N ASP A 32 -4.84 10.28 4.12
CA ASP A 32 -4.64 9.77 5.49
C ASP A 32 -5.89 9.08 6.04
N GLU A 33 -7.09 9.61 5.75
CA GLU A 33 -8.35 9.04 6.25
C GLU A 33 -8.65 7.69 5.57
N THR A 34 -8.42 7.59 4.27
CA THR A 34 -8.54 6.32 3.53
C THR A 34 -7.61 5.23 4.10
N VAL A 35 -6.36 5.58 4.39
CA VAL A 35 -5.40 4.64 4.99
C VAL A 35 -5.77 4.29 6.42
N LYS A 36 -6.29 5.25 7.18
CA LYS A 36 -6.79 5.03 8.54
C LYS A 36 -7.95 4.03 8.55
N ASP A 37 -8.91 4.18 7.66
CA ASP A 37 -10.03 3.24 7.49
C ASP A 37 -9.54 1.81 7.17
N PHE A 38 -8.55 1.68 6.29
CA PHE A 38 -7.95 0.37 6.00
C PHE A 38 -7.26 -0.25 7.23
N ILE A 39 -6.53 0.56 8.00
CA ILE A 39 -5.87 0.08 9.23
C ILE A 39 -6.91 -0.33 10.27
N GLU A 40 -7.98 0.44 10.46
CA GLU A 40 -9.06 0.12 11.40
C GLU A 40 -9.83 -1.14 11.01
N GLN A 41 -9.96 -1.40 9.71
CA GLN A 41 -10.53 -2.63 9.15
C GLN A 41 -9.54 -3.81 9.18
N GLY A 42 -8.30 -3.63 9.62
CA GLY A 42 -7.27 -4.67 9.63
C GLY A 42 -6.76 -5.08 8.25
N VAL A 43 -6.97 -4.22 7.24
CA VAL A 43 -6.56 -4.45 5.85
C VAL A 43 -5.06 -4.18 5.70
N SER A 44 -4.33 -5.12 5.13
CA SER A 44 -2.92 -4.93 4.78
C SER A 44 -2.73 -4.07 3.52
N PRO A 45 -1.55 -3.45 3.29
CA PRO A 45 -1.28 -2.71 2.05
C PRO A 45 -1.55 -3.53 0.78
N VAL A 46 -1.20 -4.82 0.78
CA VAL A 46 -1.42 -5.73 -0.35
C VAL A 46 -2.91 -5.94 -0.62
N GLU A 47 -3.70 -6.17 0.43
CA GLU A 47 -5.16 -6.29 0.28
C GLU A 47 -5.80 -4.97 -0.14
N ALA A 48 -5.30 -3.83 0.35
CA ALA A 48 -5.76 -2.52 -0.08
C ALA A 48 -5.54 -2.33 -1.58
N PHE A 49 -4.40 -2.78 -2.13
CA PHE A 49 -4.16 -2.75 -3.58
C PHE A 49 -5.19 -3.56 -4.37
N ASN A 50 -5.48 -4.79 -3.91
CA ASN A 50 -6.51 -5.61 -4.53
C ASN A 50 -7.88 -4.93 -4.48
N LYS A 51 -8.22 -4.25 -3.37
CA LYS A 51 -9.47 -3.50 -3.22
C LYS A 51 -9.56 -2.28 -4.15
N ILE A 52 -8.44 -1.63 -4.46
CA ILE A 52 -8.39 -0.46 -5.36
C ILE A 52 -8.08 -0.83 -6.82
N GLY A 53 -8.12 -2.13 -7.16
CA GLY A 53 -7.96 -2.61 -8.53
C GLY A 53 -6.51 -2.61 -9.05
N ILE A 54 -5.53 -2.57 -8.15
CA ILE A 54 -4.10 -2.66 -8.49
C ILE A 54 -3.64 -4.09 -8.18
N PRO A 55 -3.53 -4.98 -9.18
CA PRO A 55 -3.07 -6.34 -8.96
C PRO A 55 -1.56 -6.31 -8.65
N ILE A 56 -1.19 -6.62 -7.42
CA ILE A 56 0.21 -6.80 -7.03
C ILE A 56 0.52 -8.29 -6.92
N ASP A 57 1.44 -8.73 -7.77
CA ASP A 57 1.99 -10.08 -7.70
C ASP A 57 3.11 -10.15 -6.64
N ILE A 58 2.70 -10.45 -5.41
CA ILE A 58 3.62 -10.63 -4.28
C ILE A 58 4.58 -11.82 -4.43
N SER A 59 4.36 -12.72 -5.40
CA SER A 59 5.30 -13.82 -5.68
C SER A 59 6.61 -13.34 -6.32
N LYS A 60 6.63 -12.12 -6.86
CA LYS A 60 7.79 -11.51 -7.52
C LYS A 60 8.64 -10.65 -6.60
N VAL A 61 8.35 -10.58 -5.29
CA VAL A 61 9.16 -9.80 -4.35
C VAL A 61 10.51 -10.50 -4.17
N PRO A 62 11.63 -9.99 -4.71
CA PRO A 62 12.93 -10.49 -4.34
C PRO A 62 13.19 -9.90 -2.96
N VAL A 63 12.99 -10.70 -1.91
CA VAL A 63 13.51 -10.36 -0.58
C VAL A 63 15.03 -10.56 -0.66
N SER A 64 15.75 -9.57 -1.17
CA SER A 64 17.18 -9.48 -0.95
C SER A 64 17.41 -8.98 0.47
N TYR A 65 17.76 -9.94 1.35
CA TYR A 65 18.36 -9.69 2.66
C TYR A 65 19.71 -8.99 2.52
#